data_AF-A0A2V7YJ40-F1
#
_entry.id   AF-A0A2V7YJ40-F1
#
_cell.length_a   1.000
_cell.length_b   1.000
_cell.length_c   1.000
_cell.angle_alpha   90.00
_cell.angle_beta   90.00
_cell.angle_gamma   90.00
#
_symmetry.space_group_name_H-M   'P 1'
#
loop_
_entity.id
_entity.type
_entity.pdbx_description
1 polymer ?
#
loop_
_entity_poly.entity_id
_entity_poly.type
_entity_poly.pdbx_seq_one_letter_code
_entity_poly.pdbx_strand_id
1 'polypeptide(L)'
;MRDRRDLASAIKQLRGTRSQKEVAEKADIDPSTWSLYEAGKQGPRTQERFEQIARGLGCTPERFEEVIWEHRNQRVAREEERPQAVDAIQEPGDEPSSPGRIDPESAIRVRITNIHQQLNGALQELEEVLLLAVAPKRQEP
;
A
#
# COMPACT_ATOMS: atom_id res chain seq x y z
N MET A 1 7.20 6.34 2.25
CA MET A 1 6.82 6.85 3.59
C MET A 1 5.32 6.58 3.76
N ARG A 2 4.89 5.93 4.85
CA ARG A 2 3.48 5.60 5.10
C ARG A 2 2.68 6.89 5.31
N ASP A 3 1.54 7.07 4.64
CA ASP A 3 0.67 8.22 4.89
C ASP A 3 0.08 8.10 6.30
N ARG A 4 0.08 9.22 7.04
CA ARG A 4 -0.38 9.23 8.43
C ARG A 4 -1.89 9.06 8.53
N ARG A 5 -2.66 9.44 7.50
CA ARG A 5 -4.12 9.29 7.47
C ARG A 5 -4.52 7.83 7.30
N ASP A 6 -3.83 7.13 6.39
CA ASP A 6 -4.07 5.71 6.12
C ASP A 6 -3.69 4.88 7.36
N LEU A 7 -2.56 5.22 8.00
CA LEU A 7 -2.13 4.62 9.27
C LEU A 7 -3.14 4.87 10.40
N ALA A 8 -3.61 6.10 10.59
CA ALA A 8 -4.60 6.43 11.61
C ALA A 8 -5.92 5.67 11.40
N SER A 9 -6.35 5.53 10.14
CA SER A 9 -7.56 4.80 9.78
C SER A 9 -7.42 3.30 10.06
N ALA A 10 -6.26 2.72 9.72
CA ALA A 10 -5.93 1.34 10.05
C ALA A 10 -5.91 1.09 11.57
N ILE A 11 -5.30 2.00 12.36
CA ILE A 11 -5.30 1.91 13.83
C ILE A 11 -6.74 1.95 14.39
N LYS A 12 -7.58 2.86 13.91
CA LYS A 12 -8.99 2.96 14.33
C LYS A 12 -9.77 1.69 14.01
N GLN A 13 -9.66 1.20 12.78
CA GLN A 13 -10.33 -0.01 12.32
C GLN A 13 -9.90 -1.21 13.17
N LEU A 14 -8.59 -1.42 13.30
CA LEU A 14 -8.07 -2.56 14.04
C LEU A 14 -8.40 -2.46 15.51
N ARG A 15 -8.32 -1.28 16.15
CA ARG A 15 -8.73 -1.11 17.56
C ARG A 15 -10.18 -1.54 17.79
N GLY A 16 -11.09 -1.18 16.88
CA GLY A 16 -12.51 -1.49 17.01
C GLY A 16 -13.11 -0.83 18.24
N THR A 17 -13.78 -1.62 19.09
CA THR A 17 -14.48 -1.13 20.30
C THR A 17 -13.58 -0.96 21.53
N ARG A 18 -12.36 -1.52 21.52
CA ARG A 18 -11.39 -1.41 22.62
C ARG A 18 -11.02 0.05 22.87
N SER A 19 -10.84 0.47 24.12
CA SER A 19 -10.42 1.83 24.42
C SER A 19 -8.97 2.09 23.98
N GLN A 20 -8.61 3.36 23.75
CA GLN A 20 -7.23 3.74 23.43
C GLN A 20 -6.26 3.34 24.54
N LYS A 21 -6.69 3.45 25.81
CA LYS A 21 -5.88 3.09 26.97
C LYS A 21 -5.52 1.60 26.96
N GLU A 22 -6.49 0.72 26.69
CA GLU A 22 -6.25 -0.73 26.67
C GLU A 22 -5.27 -1.16 25.58
N VAL A 23 -5.38 -0.60 24.37
CA VAL A 23 -4.47 -0.95 23.28
C VAL A 23 -3.09 -0.31 23.44
N ALA A 24 -3.01 0.88 24.04
CA ALA A 24 -1.75 1.55 24.37
C ALA A 24 -0.97 0.79 25.44
N GLU A 25 -1.65 0.32 26.49
CA GLU A 25 -1.06 -0.52 27.53
C GLU A 25 -0.50 -1.83 26.96
N LYS A 26 -1.25 -2.52 26.09
CA LYS A 26 -0.78 -3.73 25.40
C LYS A 26 0.39 -3.48 24.44
N ALA A 27 0.48 -2.27 23.90
CA ALA A 27 1.57 -1.86 23.03
C ALA A 27 2.83 -1.43 23.80
N ASP A 28 2.74 -1.27 25.12
CA ASP A 28 3.76 -0.58 25.93
C ASP A 28 4.06 0.84 25.39
N ILE A 29 2.98 1.58 25.11
CA ILE A 29 3.00 2.96 24.60
C ILE A 29 2.16 3.83 25.52
N ASP A 30 2.65 5.04 25.82
CA ASP A 30 1.88 6.02 26.58
C ASP A 30 0.55 6.36 25.86
N PRO A 31 -0.61 6.37 26.57
CA PRO A 31 -1.90 6.68 25.96
C PRO A 31 -1.96 8.00 25.21
N SER A 32 -1.21 9.02 25.66
CA SER A 32 -1.12 10.32 24.98
C SER A 32 -0.42 10.18 23.62
N THR A 33 0.64 9.36 23.57
CA THR A 33 1.35 9.03 22.33
C THR A 33 0.45 8.22 21.39
N TRP A 34 -0.30 7.25 21.92
CA TRP A 34 -1.27 6.48 21.13
C TRP A 34 -2.32 7.39 20.48
N SER A 35 -2.86 8.34 21.24
CA SER A 35 -3.83 9.32 20.74
C SER A 35 -3.29 10.11 19.55
N LEU A 36 -2.01 10.48 19.56
CA LEU A 36 -1.36 11.16 18.43
C LEU A 36 -1.26 10.29 17.17
N TYR A 37 -1.02 8.99 17.32
CA TYR A 37 -1.01 8.04 16.20
C TYR A 37 -2.42 7.86 15.62
N GLU A 38 -3.41 7.66 16.48
CA GLU A 38 -4.80 7.45 16.03
C GLU A 38 -5.45 8.73 15.46
N ALA A 39 -4.94 9.91 15.86
CA ALA A 39 -5.32 11.18 15.25
C ALA A 39 -4.57 11.49 13.95
N GLY A 40 -3.59 10.68 13.54
CA GLY A 40 -2.76 10.91 12.36
C GLY A 40 -1.81 12.10 12.48
N LYS A 41 -1.63 12.66 13.70
CA LYS A 41 -0.71 13.78 13.96
C LYS A 41 0.74 13.31 13.93
N GLN A 42 0.99 12.08 14.38
CA GLN A 42 2.31 11.45 14.40
C GLN A 42 2.24 10.06 13.76
N GLY A 43 3.38 9.58 13.26
CA GLY A 43 3.56 8.18 12.86
C GLY A 43 4.73 7.53 13.62
N PRO A 44 4.80 6.19 13.66
CA PRO A 44 5.96 5.50 14.22
C PRO A 44 7.20 5.84 13.39
N ARG A 45 8.29 6.26 14.06
CA ARG A 45 9.56 6.63 13.41
C ARG A 45 10.52 5.44 13.26
N THR A 46 10.32 4.40 14.06
CA THR A 46 11.16 3.20 14.08
C THR A 46 10.32 1.97 13.78
N GLN A 47 10.98 0.92 13.31
CA GLN A 47 10.34 -0.38 13.06
C GLN A 47 9.83 -1.01 14.36
N GLU A 48 10.62 -0.95 15.43
CA GLU A 48 10.21 -1.41 16.76
C GLU A 48 8.90 -0.74 17.23
N ARG A 49 8.77 0.58 17.05
CA ARG A 49 7.55 1.30 17.43
C ARG A 49 6.35 0.88 16.58
N PHE A 50 6.57 0.55 15.31
CA PHE A 50 5.53 0.01 14.44
C PHE A 50 5.06 -1.38 14.93
N GLU A 51 5.98 -2.25 15.32
CA GLU A 51 5.69 -3.58 15.86
C GLU A 51 4.97 -3.52 17.21
N GLN A 52 5.33 -2.57 18.07
CA GLN A 52 4.61 -2.30 19.32
C GLN A 52 3.15 -1.92 19.07
N ILE A 53 2.87 -1.06 18.09
CA ILE A 53 1.49 -0.70 17.71
C ILE A 53 0.74 -1.94 17.23
N ALA A 54 1.34 -2.74 16.33
CA ALA A 54 0.71 -3.98 15.83
C ALA A 54 0.38 -4.95 16.97
N ARG A 55 1.31 -5.10 17.93
CA ARG A 55 1.11 -5.91 19.15
C ARG A 55 -0.05 -5.40 20.01
N GLY A 56 -0.14 -4.09 20.24
CA GLY A 56 -1.25 -3.49 20.99
C GLY A 56 -2.61 -3.70 20.33
N LEU A 57 -2.63 -3.72 19.00
CA LEU A 57 -3.81 -4.03 18.19
C LEU A 57 -4.16 -5.53 18.19
N GLY A 58 -3.23 -6.39 18.60
CA GLY A 58 -3.39 -7.85 18.64
C GLY A 58 -3.25 -8.48 17.26
N CYS A 59 -2.40 -7.93 16.40
CA CYS A 59 -2.13 -8.44 15.06
C CYS A 59 -0.62 -8.48 14.79
N THR A 60 -0.22 -9.14 13.69
CA THR A 60 1.18 -9.12 13.26
C THR A 60 1.51 -7.81 12.53
N PRO A 61 2.79 -7.41 12.45
CA PRO A 61 3.22 -6.23 11.69
C PRO A 61 2.79 -6.28 10.22
N GLU A 62 2.81 -7.46 9.61
CA GLU A 62 2.42 -7.69 8.21
C GLU A 62 0.92 -7.42 8.03
N ARG A 63 0.08 -7.97 8.93
CA ARG A 63 -1.37 -7.71 8.87
C ARG A 63 -1.68 -6.24 9.10
N PHE A 64 -0.94 -5.58 9.99
CA PHE A 64 -1.09 -4.15 10.18
C PHE A 64 -0.73 -3.37 8.91
N GLU A 65 0.34 -3.74 8.24
CA GLU A 65 0.76 -3.13 6.98
C GLU A 65 -0.27 -3.35 5.86
N GLU A 66 -0.78 -4.57 5.69
CA GLU A 66 -1.85 -4.89 4.73
C GLU A 66 -3.05 -3.96 4.88
N VAL A 67 -3.53 -3.75 6.11
CA VAL A 67 -4.70 -2.88 6.36
C VAL A 67 -4.38 -1.41 6.03
N ILE A 68 -3.15 -0.95 6.26
CA ILE A 68 -2.73 0.40 5.83
C ILE A 68 -2.79 0.52 4.29
N TRP A 69 -2.35 -0.52 3.58
CA TRP A 69 -2.41 -0.58 2.13
C TRP A 69 -3.86 -0.63 1.60
N GLU A 70 -4.75 -1.38 2.26
CA GLU A 70 -6.18 -1.41 1.95
C GLU A 70 -6.78 0.01 2.00
N HIS A 71 -6.50 0.78 3.06
CA HIS A 71 -6.96 2.18 3.20
C HIS A 71 -6.39 3.09 2.11
N ARG A 72 -5.09 2.95 1.82
CA ARG A 72 -4.45 3.71 0.74
C ARG A 72 -5.13 3.45 -0.61
N ASN A 73 -5.37 2.19 -0.94
CA ASN A 73 -5.99 1.81 -2.21
C ASN A 73 -7.43 2.33 -2.31
N GLN A 74 -8.20 2.25 -1.22
CA GLN A 74 -9.54 2.82 -1.18
C GLN A 74 -9.54 4.34 -1.37
N ARG A 75 -8.56 5.04 -0.80
CA ARG A 75 -8.43 6.49 -0.97
C ARG A 75 -8.08 6.85 -2.41
N VAL A 76 -7.12 6.15 -3.01
CA VAL A 76 -6.71 6.36 -4.41
C VAL A 76 -7.89 6.10 -5.35
N ALA A 77 -8.61 4.98 -5.19
CA ALA A 77 -9.79 4.67 -6.00
C ALA A 77 -10.85 5.78 -5.95
N ARG A 78 -11.14 6.32 -4.75
CA ARG A 78 -12.09 7.44 -4.59
C ARG A 78 -11.62 8.75 -5.21
N GLU A 79 -10.31 8.97 -5.28
CA GLU A 79 -9.72 10.14 -5.93
C GLU A 79 -9.79 10.01 -7.47
N GLU A 80 -9.66 8.81 -8.02
CA GLU A 80 -9.82 8.50 -9.45
C GLU A 80 -11.28 8.55 -9.90
N GLU A 81 -12.23 8.11 -9.07
CA GLU A 81 -13.67 8.17 -9.36
C GLU A 81 -14.26 9.59 -9.26
N ARG A 82 -13.50 10.56 -8.75
CA ARG A 82 -13.96 11.94 -8.64
C ARG A 82 -13.98 12.54 -10.06
N PRO A 83 -15.17 12.78 -10.66
CA PRO A 83 -15.22 13.39 -11.98
C PRO A 83 -14.48 14.72 -11.89
N GLN A 84 -13.54 14.96 -12.80
CA GLN A 84 -13.03 16.31 -13.01
C GLN A 84 -14.26 17.18 -13.24
N ALA A 85 -14.55 18.06 -12.29
CA ALA A 85 -15.53 19.10 -12.49
C ALA A 85 -15.00 19.88 -13.70
N VAL A 86 -15.62 19.61 -14.86
CA VAL A 86 -15.42 20.37 -16.08
C VAL A 86 -15.63 21.82 -15.70
N ASP A 87 -14.56 22.61 -15.75
CA ASP A 87 -14.65 24.05 -15.69
C ASP A 87 -15.56 24.48 -16.85
N ALA A 88 -16.81 24.75 -16.48
CA ALA A 88 -17.78 25.39 -17.33
C ALA A 88 -17.32 26.84 -17.52
N ILE A 89 -16.50 27.06 -18.54
CA ILE A 89 -16.27 28.38 -19.11
C ILE A 89 -16.64 28.30 -20.60
N GLN A 90 -17.64 29.10 -20.95
CA GLN A 90 -18.30 29.28 -22.25
C GLN A 90 -17.33 29.34 -23.45
N GLU A 91 -17.69 28.65 -24.53
CA GLU A 91 -17.18 28.81 -25.92
C GLU A 91 -17.45 30.24 -26.48
N PRO A 92 -16.72 30.77 -27.51
CA PRO A 92 -16.32 30.05 -28.74
C PRO A 92 -14.96 30.42 -29.39
N GLY A 93 -14.45 29.55 -30.26
CA GLY A 93 -13.42 29.93 -31.25
C GLY A 93 -12.59 28.76 -31.79
N ASP A 94 -12.81 28.46 -33.08
CA ASP A 94 -11.96 27.85 -34.12
C ASP A 94 -10.89 26.78 -33.78
N GLU A 95 -10.94 25.69 -34.57
CA GLU A 95 -9.95 24.62 -34.83
C GLU A 95 -8.47 25.08 -34.99
N PRO A 96 -7.43 24.19 -34.99
CA PRO A 96 -7.44 22.75 -35.26
C PRO A 96 -6.54 21.86 -34.36
N SER A 97 -6.66 20.55 -34.63
CA SER A 97 -5.91 19.38 -34.13
C SER A 97 -4.53 19.59 -33.48
N SER A 98 -4.32 18.97 -32.32
CA SER A 98 -3.00 18.71 -31.74
C SER A 98 -2.84 17.23 -31.37
N PRO A 99 -1.71 16.58 -31.70
CA PRO A 99 -1.56 15.14 -31.61
C PRO A 99 -1.19 14.68 -30.19
N GLY A 100 -1.72 13.52 -29.80
CA GLY A 100 -1.04 12.60 -28.89
C GLY A 100 -0.93 13.03 -27.42
N ARG A 101 -2.05 13.32 -26.76
CA ARG A 101 -2.07 13.22 -25.29
C ARG A 101 -2.14 11.73 -24.94
N ILE A 102 -0.99 11.13 -24.64
CA ILE A 102 -0.95 9.78 -24.07
C ILE A 102 -1.65 9.88 -22.71
N ASP A 103 -2.80 9.26 -22.63
CA ASP A 103 -3.59 9.15 -21.41
C ASP A 103 -2.71 8.54 -20.28
N PRO A 104 -2.56 9.23 -19.13
CA PRO A 104 -1.68 8.77 -18.05
C PRO A 104 -2.10 7.41 -17.48
N GLU A 105 -3.40 7.07 -17.56
CA GLU A 105 -3.93 5.75 -17.18
C GLU A 105 -3.35 4.64 -18.09
N SER A 106 -3.19 4.93 -19.38
CA SER A 106 -2.57 4.03 -20.35
C SER A 106 -1.07 3.81 -20.10
N ALA A 107 -0.34 4.85 -19.68
CA ALA A 107 1.06 4.73 -19.31
C ALA A 107 1.26 3.89 -18.03
N ILE A 108 0.36 4.04 -17.05
CA ILE A 108 0.36 3.24 -15.82
C ILE A 108 0.04 1.77 -16.13
N ARG A 109 -0.98 1.50 -16.95
CA ARG A 109 -1.33 0.13 -17.38
C ARG A 109 -0.15 -0.57 -18.06
N VAL A 110 0.49 0.07 -19.02
CA VAL A 110 1.68 -0.49 -19.71
C VAL A 110 2.80 -0.80 -18.72
N ARG A 111 3.03 0.08 -17.73
CA ARG A 111 4.06 -0.12 -16.72
C ARG A 111 3.75 -1.30 -15.80
N ILE A 112 2.49 -1.46 -15.37
CA ILE A 112 2.04 -2.60 -14.56
C ILE A 112 2.18 -3.91 -15.34
N THR A 113 1.74 -3.93 -16.60
CA THR A 113 1.87 -5.12 -17.46
C THR A 113 3.34 -5.52 -17.63
N ASN A 114 4.24 -4.55 -17.83
CA ASN A 114 5.66 -4.81 -17.98
C ASN A 114 6.28 -5.36 -16.68
N ILE A 115 5.91 -4.82 -15.52
CA ILE A 115 6.35 -5.33 -14.21
C ILE A 115 5.88 -6.78 -14.00
N HIS A 116 4.61 -7.09 -14.31
CA HIS A 116 4.11 -8.47 -14.21
C HIS A 116 4.86 -9.43 -15.14
N GLN A 117 5.19 -9.01 -16.35
CA GLN A 117 5.96 -9.83 -17.28
C GLN A 117 7.38 -10.09 -16.79
N GLN A 118 8.04 -9.06 -16.23
CA GLN A 118 9.38 -9.19 -15.64
C GLN A 118 9.38 -10.11 -14.42
N LEU A 119 8.39 -10.00 -13.54
CA LEU A 119 8.27 -10.86 -12.36
C LEU A 119 8.00 -12.32 -12.75
N ASN A 120 7.13 -12.56 -13.73
CA ASN A 120 6.88 -13.92 -14.23
C ASN A 120 8.12 -14.54 -14.88
N GLY A 121 8.89 -13.77 -15.66
CA GLY A 121 10.14 -14.25 -16.23
C GLY A 121 11.17 -14.60 -15.15
N ALA A 122 11.36 -13.73 -14.15
CA ALA A 122 12.28 -14.00 -13.05
C ALA A 122 11.90 -15.22 -12.21
N LEU A 123 10.59 -15.48 -12.05
CA LEU A 123 10.10 -16.69 -11.37
C LEU A 123 10.39 -17.97 -12.17
N GLN A 124 10.25 -17.94 -13.49
CA GLN A 124 10.58 -19.08 -14.36
C GLN A 124 12.08 -19.38 -14.36
N GLU A 125 12.94 -18.35 -14.41
CA GLU A 125 14.39 -18.55 -14.31
C GLU A 125 14.81 -19.15 -12.97
N LEU A 126 14.18 -18.73 -11.86
CA LEU A 126 14.40 -19.32 -10.54
C LEU A 126 13.97 -20.79 -10.49
N GLU A 127 12.86 -21.14 -11.13
CA GLU A 127 12.37 -22.52 -11.21
C GLU A 127 13.34 -23.42 -12.00
N GLU A 128 13.86 -22.94 -13.14
CA GLU A 128 14.87 -23.69 -13.93
C GLU A 128 16.17 -23.89 -13.15
N VAL A 129 16.66 -22.87 -12.44
CA VAL A 129 17.86 -22.98 -11.60
C VAL A 129 17.65 -23.98 -10.46
N LEU A 130 16.47 -23.98 -9.82
CA LEU A 130 16.13 -24.94 -8.77
C LEU A 130 16.03 -26.38 -9.31
N LEU A 131 15.41 -26.57 -10.49
CA LEU A 131 15.34 -27.87 -11.16
C LEU A 131 16.74 -28.42 -11.51
N LEU A 132 17.65 -27.55 -11.95
CA LEU A 132 19.05 -27.91 -12.23
C LEU A 132 19.85 -28.22 -10.95
N ALA A 133 19.59 -27.51 -9.85
CA ALA A 133 20.25 -27.73 -8.57
C ALA A 133 19.80 -29.00 -7.84
N VAL A 134 18.59 -29.50 -8.11
CA VAL A 134 17.99 -30.69 -7.47
C VAL A 134 18.18 -31.96 -8.31
N ALA A 135 18.75 -31.87 -9.52
CA ALA A 135 19.05 -33.05 -10.32
C ALA A 135 20.02 -34.00 -9.57
N PRO A 136 19.62 -35.24 -9.25
CA PRO A 136 20.49 -36.18 -8.57
C PRO A 136 21.69 -36.50 -9.47
N LYS A 137 22.91 -36.39 -8.93
CA LYS A 137 24.12 -36.86 -9.60
C LYS A 137 23.85 -38.28 -10.11
N ARG A 138 23.77 -38.46 -11.43
CA ARG A 138 23.77 -39.79 -12.05
C ARG A 138 25.00 -40.50 -11.52
N GLN A 139 24.78 -41.56 -10.75
CA GLN A 139 25.80 -42.55 -10.49
C GLN A 139 26.10 -43.19 -11.85
N GLU A 140 27.26 -42.87 -12.42
CA GLU A 140 27.77 -43.59 -13.57
C GLU A 140 28.22 -45.00 -13.12
N PRO A 141 27.99 -46.04 -13.95
CA PRO A 141 28.32 -47.42 -13.62
C PRO A 141 29.82 -47.71 -13.60
#